data_AF-A0A7K0X8W1-F1
#
_entry.id   AF-A0A7K0X8W1-F1
#
_cell.length_a   1.000
_cell.length_b   1.000
_cell.length_c   1.000
_cell.angle_alpha   90.00
_cell.angle_beta   90.00
_cell.angle_gamma   90.00
#
_symmetry.space_group_name_H-M   'P 1'
#
loop_
_entity.id
_entity.type
_entity.pdbx_description
1 polymer ?
#
loop_
_entity_poly.entity_id
_entity_poly.type
_entity_poly.pdbx_seq_one_letter_code
_entity_poly.pdbx_strand_id
1 'polypeptide(L)' 'MSDEITITLPDGSERSVPAGTTVAGLASSIGSRLAKAAVIGAVN' A
#
# COMPACT_ATOMS: atom_id res chain seq x y z
N MET A 1 -18.17 -4.35 8.47
CA MET A 1 -17.80 -5.01 7.20
C MET A 1 -16.59 -4.25 6.70
N SER A 2 -15.42 -4.87 6.77
CA SER A 2 -14.17 -4.23 6.32
C SER A 2 -14.04 -4.53 4.84
N ASP A 3 -14.32 -3.56 3.98
CA ASP A 3 -14.05 -3.71 2.55
C ASP A 3 -12.53 -3.77 2.39
N GLU A 4 -11.99 -4.90 1.95
CA GLU A 4 -10.58 -5.06 1.60
C GLU A 4 -10.44 -4.89 0.08
N ILE A 5 -9.41 -4.15 -0.32
CA ILE A 5 -9.07 -3.88 -1.71
C ILE A 5 -7.75 -4.60 -2.00
N THR A 6 -7.76 -5.44 -3.03
CA THR A 6 -6.54 -6.01 -3.57
C THR A 6 -5.89 -5.02 -4.52
N ILE A 7 -4.62 -4.72 -4.27
CA ILE A 7 -3.79 -3.82 -5.07
C ILE A 7 -2.57 -4.57 -5.59
N THR A 8 -2.27 -4.35 -6.85
CA THR A 8 -1.07 -4.90 -7.50
C THR A 8 0.05 -3.88 -7.42
N LEU A 9 1.19 -4.30 -6.88
CA LEU A 9 2.42 -3.52 -6.80
C LEU A 9 3.18 -3.63 -8.13
N PRO A 10 4.06 -2.65 -8.43
CA PRO A 10 4.86 -2.66 -9.66
C PRO A 10 5.88 -3.81 -9.73
N ASP A 11 6.08 -4.54 -8.63
CA ASP A 11 6.88 -5.78 -8.58
C ASP A 11 6.07 -7.03 -9.00
N GLY A 12 4.78 -6.87 -9.32
CA GLY A 12 3.87 -7.95 -9.66
C GLY A 12 3.21 -8.64 -8.46
N SER A 13 3.54 -8.24 -7.23
CA SER A 13 2.92 -8.76 -6.03
C SER A 13 1.53 -8.15 -5.82
N GLU A 14 0.59 -8.94 -5.30
CA GLU A 14 -0.72 -8.45 -4.87
C GLU A 14 -0.75 -8.32 -3.34
N ARG A 15 -1.43 -7.28 -2.85
CA ARG A 15 -1.69 -7.11 -1.42
C ARG A 15 -3.14 -6.74 -1.17
N SER A 16 -3.73 -7.35 -0.15
CA SER A 16 -5.03 -6.94 0.36
C SER A 16 -4.83 -5.87 1.43
N VAL A 17 -5.49 -4.72 1.29
CA VAL A 17 -5.50 -3.66 2.29
C VAL A 17 -6.91 -3.16 2.56
N PRO A 18 -7.23 -2.70 3.77
CA PRO A 18 -8.53 -2.10 4.05
C PRO A 18 -8.81 -0.90 3.14
N ALA A 19 -10.03 -0.79 2.65
CA ALA A 19 -10.51 0.36 1.90
C ALA A 19 -10.32 1.65 2.72
N GLY A 20 -9.78 2.68 2.06
CA GLY A 20 -9.38 3.93 2.73
C GLY A 20 -7.96 3.92 3.31
N THR A 21 -7.21 2.81 3.18
CA THR A 21 -5.77 2.80 3.50
C THR A 21 -5.02 3.77 2.59
N THR A 22 -4.18 4.61 3.18
CA THR A 22 -3.33 5.54 2.42
C THR A 22 -2.11 4.82 1.86
N VAL A 23 -1.48 5.39 0.82
CA VAL A 23 -0.25 4.82 0.24
C VAL A 23 0.89 4.77 1.28
N ALA A 24 0.92 5.71 2.22
CA ALA A 24 1.86 5.67 3.36
C ALA A 24 1.55 4.51 4.32
N GLY A 25 0.27 4.21 4.56
CA GLY A 25 -0.16 3.06 5.35
C GLY A 25 0.22 1.73 4.68
N LEU A 26 0.01 1.63 3.37
CA LEU A 26 0.49 0.49 2.57
C LEU A 26 2.02 0.35 2.66
N ALA A 27 2.77 1.43 2.46
CA ALA A 27 4.23 1.39 2.57
C ALA A 27 4.69 0.97 3.98
N SER A 28 3.94 1.36 5.02
CA SER A 28 4.20 0.98 6.41
C SER A 28 3.97 -0.51 6.66
N SER A 29 2.99 -1.11 6.00
CA SER A 29 2.74 -2.57 6.08
C SER A 29 3.79 -3.39 5.33
N ILE A 30 4.49 -2.80 4.36
CA ILE A 30 5.65 -3.41 3.68
C ILE A 30 6.90 -3.28 4.57
N GLY A 31 7.14 -2.09 5.13
CA GLY A 31 8.21 -1.88 6.09
C GLY A 31 8.39 -0.42 6.50
N SER A 32 8.71 -0.20 7.78
CA SER A 32 8.86 1.14 8.37
C SER A 32 9.92 2.01 7.68
N ARG A 33 10.99 1.40 7.17
CA ARG A 33 12.03 2.12 6.38
C ARG A 33 11.51 2.54 5.01
N LEU A 34 10.70 1.71 4.35
CA LEU A 34 10.10 2.06 3.06
C LEU A 34 9.07 3.17 3.26
N ALA A 35 8.21 3.08 4.26
CA ALA A 35 7.27 4.15 4.59
C ALA A 35 7.94 5.49 4.84
N LYS A 36 9.12 5.48 5.48
CA LYS A 36 9.89 6.69 5.72
C LYS A 36 10.54 7.27 4.46
N ALA A 37 10.92 6.41 3.51
CA ALA A 37 11.51 6.82 2.24
C ALA A 37 10.46 7.17 1.17
N ALA A 38 9.24 6.63 1.27
CA ALA A 38 8.16 6.81 0.31
C ALA A 38 7.50 8.19 0.50
N VAL A 39 7.87 9.15 -0.34
CA VAL A 39 7.32 10.51 -0.33
C VAL A 39 6.03 10.61 -1.16
N ILE A 40 5.91 9.82 -2.24
CA ILE A 40 4.78 9.83 -3.17
C ILE A 40 4.42 8.38 -3.52
N GLY A 41 3.11 8.12 -3.68
CA GLY A 41 2.59 6.91 -4.30
C GLY A 41 1.90 7.24 -5.61
N ALA A 42 2.22 6.51 -6.68
CA ALA A 42 1.53 6.61 -7.96
C ALA A 42 0.52 5.46 -8.09
N VAL A 43 -0.68 5.78 -8.57
CA VAL A 43 -1.76 4.82 -8.86
C VAL A 43 -2.15 5.04 -10.32
N ASN A 44 -2.21 3.94 -11.08
CA ASN A 44 -2.64 3.91 -12.47
C ASN A 44 -3.94 3.12 -12.60
#